data_AF-A0AB33KD02-F1
#
_entry.id   AF-A0AB33KD02-F1
#
_cell.length_a   1.000
_cell.length_b   1.000
_cell.length_c   1.000
_cell.angle_alpha   90.00
_cell.angle_beta   90.00
_cell.angle_gamma   90.00
#
_symmetry.space_group_name_H-M   'P 1'
#
loop_
_entity.id
_entity.type
_entity.pdbx_description
1 polymer ?
#
loop_
_entity_poly.entity_id
_entity_poly.type
_entity_poly.pdbx_seq_one_letter_code
_entity_poly.pdbx_strand_id
1 'polypeptide(L)' 'MGSVDDFEAECARLIPLGAVHVRTLYDGTDSCIPMLDIEGNEFRID' A
#
# COMPACT_ATOMS: atom_id res chain seq x y z
N MET A 1 -3.96 12.51 -9.67
CA MET A 1 -2.58 12.54 -9.16
C MET A 1 -2.72 12.60 -7.65
N GLY A 2 -2.88 11.42 -7.03
CA GLY A 2 -3.13 11.30 -5.60
C GLY A 2 -1.94 11.90 -4.83
N SER A 3 -2.24 12.68 -3.80
CA SER A 3 -1.19 13.13 -2.88
C SER A 3 -0.72 11.91 -2.07
N VAL A 4 0.54 11.90 -1.62
CA VAL A 4 1.11 10.82 -0.81
C VAL A 4 0.25 10.46 0.43
N ASP A 5 -0.55 11.41 0.91
CA ASP A 5 -1.56 11.23 1.96
C ASP A 5 -2.62 10.15 1.67
N ASP A 6 -3.04 9.96 0.41
CA ASP A 6 -4.05 8.95 0.06
C ASP A 6 -3.52 7.52 0.29
N PHE A 7 -2.24 7.32 -0.03
CA PHE A 7 -1.57 6.04 0.13
C PHE A 7 -1.39 5.65 1.59
N GLU A 8 -0.97 6.59 2.43
CA GLU A 8 -0.81 6.34 3.86
C GLU A 8 -2.17 6.07 4.52
N ALA A 9 -3.23 6.75 4.08
CA ALA A 9 -4.58 6.52 4.56
C ALA A 9 -5.11 5.12 4.17
N GLU A 10 -4.90 4.68 2.93
CA GLU A 10 -5.32 3.35 2.48
C GLU A 10 -4.50 2.24 3.17
N CYS A 11 -3.18 2.43 3.29
CA CYS A 11 -2.30 1.53 4.04
C CYS A 11 -2.74 1.39 5.51
N ALA A 12 -3.02 2.50 6.19
CA ALA A 12 -3.47 2.52 7.57
C ALA A 12 -4.82 1.84 7.78
N ARG A 13 -5.67 1.75 6.74
CA ARG A 13 -6.94 1.01 6.78
C ARG A 13 -6.75 -0.49 6.64
N LEU A 14 -5.76 -0.92 5.86
CA LEU A 14 -5.52 -2.33 5.56
C LEU A 14 -4.71 -3.05 6.64
N ILE A 15 -3.76 -2.38 7.30
CA ILE A 15 -2.98 -2.96 8.40
C ILE A 15 -3.86 -3.58 9.52
N PRO A 16 -4.91 -2.93 10.05
CA PRO A 16 -5.77 -3.54 11.07
C PRO A 16 -6.66 -4.67 10.53
N LEU A 17 -6.87 -4.78 9.22
CA LEU A 17 -7.55 -5.92 8.58
C LEU A 17 -6.62 -7.14 8.45
N GLY A 18 -5.33 -6.97 8.76
CA GLY A 18 -4.31 -8.01 8.72
C GLY A 18 -3.45 -7.96 7.45
N ALA A 19 -3.55 -6.90 6.65
CA ALA A 19 -2.63 -6.70 5.55
C ALA A 19 -1.23 -6.30 6.05
N VAL A 20 -0.19 -6.77 5.37
CA VAL A 20 1.21 -6.48 5.69
C VAL A 20 1.79 -5.57 4.62
N HIS A 21 2.27 -4.41 5.06
CA HIS A 21 3.05 -3.52 4.20
C HIS A 21 4.44 -4.11 3.93
N VAL A 22 4.75 -4.40 2.66
CA VAL A 22 6.04 -4.99 2.27
C VAL A 22 7.09 -3.90 2.07
N ARG A 23 6.81 -2.95 1.16
CA ARG A 23 7.71 -1.85 0.82
C ARG A 23 6.93 -0.78 0.05
N THR A 24 7.22 0.49 0.29
CA THR A 24 6.80 1.59 -0.58
C THR A 24 7.79 1.73 -1.74
N LEU A 25 7.30 1.63 -2.97
CA LEU A 25 8.07 1.98 -4.17
C LEU A 25 7.61 3.37 -4.61
N TYR A 26 8.56 4.29 -4.74
CA TYR A 26 8.28 5.65 -5.18
C TYR A 26 9.26 6.03 -6.29
N ASP A 27 8.75 6.30 -7.49
CA ASP A 27 9.54 6.66 -8.67
C ASP A 27 9.55 8.18 -8.94
N GLY A 28 9.08 9.00 -8.00
CA GLY A 28 9.03 10.46 -8.14
C GLY A 28 7.82 10.99 -8.94
N THR A 29 7.21 10.14 -9.76
CA THR A 29 5.93 10.44 -10.46
C THR A 29 4.80 9.54 -9.97
N ASP A 30 5.12 8.28 -9.68
CA ASP A 30 4.18 7.24 -9.31
C ASP A 30 4.62 6.56 -8.01
N SER A 31 3.64 6.22 -7.18
CA SER A 31 3.86 5.50 -5.93
C SER A 31 3.17 4.16 -6.08
N CYS A 32 3.84 3.07 -5.76
CA CYS A 32 3.21 1.76 -5.74
C CYS A 32 3.61 1.04 -4.46
N ILE A 33 2.62 0.52 -3.74
CA ILE A 33 2.87 -0.17 -2.47
C ILE A 33 2.46 -1.63 -2.59
N PRO A 34 3.41 -2.57 -2.78
CA PRO A 34 3.14 -3.98 -2.56
C PRO A 34 2.72 -4.25 -1.10
N MET A 35 1.59 -4.92 -0.98
CA MET A 35 1.01 -5.42 0.27
C MET A 35 0.69 -6.90 0.16
N LEU A 36 0.70 -7.59 1.30
CA LEU A 36 0.22 -8.95 1.42
C LEU A 36 -1.08 -8.95 2.21
N ASP A 37 -2.10 -9.65 1.71
CA ASP A 37 -3.34 -9.87 2.46
C ASP A 37 -3.15 -10.93 3.56
N ILE A 38 -4.16 -11.14 4.41
CA ILE A 38 -4.18 -12.20 5.44
C ILE A 38 -3.94 -13.61 4.88
N GLU A 39 -4.29 -13.84 3.61
CA GLU A 39 -4.04 -15.09 2.90
C GLU A 39 -2.60 -15.20 2.34
N GLY A 40 -1.80 -14.15 2.46
CA GLY A 40 -0.45 -14.05 1.88
C GLY A 40 -0.43 -13.72 0.39
N ASN A 41 -1.56 -13.27 -0.16
CA ASN A 41 -1.67 -12.86 -1.56
C ASN A 41 -1.08 -11.46 -1.76
N GLU A 42 -0.20 -11.31 -2.75
CA GLU A 42 0.36 -10.00 -3.11
C GLU A 42 -0.65 -9.17 -3.89
N PHE A 43 -0.91 -7.96 -3.42
CA PHE A 43 -1.63 -6.93 -4.15
C PHE A 43 -0.88 -5.60 -4.09
N ARG A 44 -1.17 -4.72 -5.04
CA ARG A 44 -0.52 -3.41 -5.17
C ARG A 44 -1.54 -2.30 -5.01
N ILE A 45 -1.19 -1.30 -4.21
CA ILE A 45 -1.89 -0.03 -4.13
C ILE A 45 -1.20 0.93 -5.11
N ASP A 46 -2.00 1.66 -5.89
CA ASP A 46 -1.65 2.67 -6.91
C ASP A 46 -2.40 3.99 -6.58
#